data_AF-A0A6P4B449-F1
#
_entry.id   AF-A0A6P4B449-F1
#
_cell.length_a   1.000
_cell.length_b   1.000
_cell.length_c   1.000
_cell.angle_alpha   90.00
_cell.angle_beta   90.00
_cell.angle_gamma   90.00
#
_symmetry.space_group_name_H-M   'P 1'
#
loop_
_entity.id
_entity.type
_entity.pdbx_description
1 polymer ?
#
loop_
_entity_poly.entity_id
_entity_poly.type
_entity_poly.pdbx_seq_one_letter_code
_entity_poly.pdbx_strand_id
1 'polypeptide(L)'
;MEVANFCKQSSVVRVHELEYLPPRMAWELFCSKIFQHDDEFGGICPPELENLSRKIVERCQGLPLAIVAIAGLLSTKPKTVDEWRKLHDSFSFELESNPKLISITKALSLSYNDLPYYLKSCFLYIGMYPEDYPIKCSRLILQWIAEGFVTPKGDETVEVVAEEYLTELIHRSLVQISRSSLSGKVKECCIHDFLREMSLQKIQELNFGQVLSQSETSFTEGSRRISIIKSSPFDVLEDCYNSRVRGILFFETYGPGYASYLPECGFHANYKLLKVLDLEGIRVDRISKSIGNLFHLKYFSVANSIVKMIPRCIEKLQNLETLNLKNTLVNELPVEINRLHKLRHLLASKGTKLQEGIGSLTCLQKLYDVNYHYKIGSGGGAADEQMLELRKLTQLRKLGVCNLKRGDGESLCECINEMKHLESLMVTADYLVGDYVDLESLSSPPEFAEAVFGWTIIEVAWMDHKTMKSSETRNSAFVSGR
;
A
#
# COMPACT_ATOMS: atom_id res chain seq x y z
N MET A 1 29.66 -8.94 14.03
CA MET A 1 30.86 -9.80 14.16
C MET A 1 30.54 -11.22 14.65
N GLU A 2 29.59 -11.42 15.57
CA GLU A 2 29.32 -12.74 16.17
C GLU A 2 28.79 -13.80 15.18
N VAL A 3 27.85 -13.44 14.29
CA VAL A 3 27.32 -14.35 13.28
C VAL A 3 28.41 -14.83 12.29
N ALA A 4 29.25 -13.90 11.81
CA ALA A 4 30.35 -14.24 10.90
C ALA A 4 31.41 -15.14 11.57
N ASN A 5 31.67 -14.96 12.86
CA ASN A 5 32.59 -15.80 13.62
C ASN A 5 32.00 -17.20 13.91
N PHE A 6 30.68 -17.31 14.04
CA PHE A 6 30.00 -18.61 14.16
C PHE A 6 30.10 -19.43 12.85
N CYS A 7 29.91 -18.78 11.69
CA CYS A 7 30.00 -19.45 10.38
C CYS A 7 31.44 -19.87 9.99
N LYS A 8 32.49 -19.31 10.61
CA LYS A 8 33.89 -19.71 10.38
C LYS A 8 34.19 -21.16 10.75
N GLN A 9 33.39 -21.81 11.60
CA GLN A 9 33.67 -23.18 12.06
C GLN A 9 33.40 -24.27 11.00
N SER A 10 32.74 -23.94 9.88
CA SER A 10 32.30 -24.96 8.89
C SER A 10 32.80 -24.73 7.45
N SER A 11 33.49 -23.64 7.13
CA SER A 11 34.06 -23.41 5.78
C SER A 11 35.10 -22.28 5.80
N VAL A 12 35.91 -22.16 4.73
CA VAL A 12 36.80 -21.01 4.51
C VAL A 12 35.94 -19.79 4.13
N VAL A 13 35.33 -19.16 5.12
CA VAL A 13 34.51 -17.96 4.92
C VAL A 13 35.45 -16.75 4.75
N ARG A 14 35.49 -16.18 3.55
CA ARG A 14 36.07 -14.84 3.34
C ARG A 14 35.09 -13.82 3.91
N VAL A 15 35.43 -13.24 5.05
CA VAL A 15 34.65 -12.15 5.67
C VAL A 15 35.07 -10.85 5.00
N HIS A 16 34.10 -10.15 4.38
CA HIS A 16 34.29 -8.79 3.93
C HIS A 16 33.76 -7.86 5.02
N GLU A 17 34.66 -7.13 5.68
CA GLU A 17 34.27 -6.11 6.65
C GLU A 17 33.86 -4.85 5.89
N LEU A 18 32.60 -4.46 6.02
CA LEU A 18 32.10 -3.21 5.47
C LEU A 18 32.66 -2.05 6.29
N GLU A 19 33.42 -1.17 5.63
CA GLU A 19 34.01 0.01 6.25
C GLU A 19 33.01 1.17 6.32
N TYR A 20 33.25 2.09 7.26
CA TYR A 20 32.54 3.37 7.30
C TYR A 20 32.83 4.19 6.05
N LEU A 21 31.89 5.05 5.66
CA LEU A 21 32.12 5.94 4.52
C LEU A 21 33.27 6.91 4.83
N PRO A 22 34.26 7.03 3.94
CA PRO A 22 35.27 8.07 4.03
C PRO A 22 34.61 9.46 4.07
N PRO A 23 35.21 10.47 4.74
CA PRO A 23 34.62 11.79 4.92
C PRO A 23 34.12 12.44 3.63
N ARG A 24 34.84 12.23 2.53
CA ARG A 24 34.44 12.71 1.19
C ARG A 24 33.13 12.07 0.71
N MET A 25 33.01 10.74 0.77
CA MET A 25 31.80 10.04 0.33
C MET A 25 30.62 10.30 1.27
N ALA A 26 30.88 10.43 2.57
CA ALA A 26 29.88 10.83 3.55
C ALA A 26 29.30 12.23 3.24
N TRP A 27 30.17 13.18 2.87
CA TRP A 27 29.77 14.51 2.44
C TRP A 27 28.97 14.50 1.13
N GLU A 28 29.41 13.75 0.13
CA GLU A 28 28.71 13.60 -1.16
C GLU A 28 27.32 12.96 -0.97
N LEU A 29 27.20 11.94 -0.11
CA LEU A 29 25.93 11.32 0.25
C LEU A 29 25.00 12.31 0.96
N PHE A 30 25.52 13.09 1.90
CA PHE A 30 24.75 14.09 2.62
C PHE A 30 24.21 15.18 1.67
N CYS A 31 25.06 15.73 0.80
CA CYS A 31 24.66 16.79 -0.12
C CYS A 31 23.65 16.29 -1.16
N SER A 32 23.88 15.11 -1.74
CA SER A 32 22.94 14.54 -2.71
C SER A 32 21.57 14.30 -2.09
N LYS A 33 21.48 13.86 -0.83
CA LYS A 33 20.19 13.64 -0.18
C LYS A 33 19.41 14.91 0.15
N ILE A 34 20.09 16.05 0.34
CA ILE A 34 19.43 17.30 0.72
C ILE A 34 19.13 18.18 -0.48
N PHE A 35 20.08 18.31 -1.42
CA PHE A 35 20.06 19.37 -2.43
C PHE A 35 19.80 18.86 -3.85
N GLN A 36 19.85 17.55 -4.11
CA GLN A 36 19.77 17.01 -5.48
C GLN A 36 18.44 17.29 -6.18
N HIS A 37 17.35 17.40 -5.42
CA HIS A 37 16.01 17.69 -5.91
C HIS A 37 15.53 19.09 -5.48
N ASP A 38 16.46 19.93 -5.02
CA ASP A 38 16.18 21.31 -4.65
C ASP A 38 16.49 22.21 -5.85
N ASP A 39 15.43 22.78 -6.43
CA ASP A 39 15.49 23.60 -7.65
C ASP A 39 16.41 24.82 -7.49
N GLU A 40 16.59 25.30 -6.26
CA GLU A 40 17.42 26.48 -5.97
C GLU A 40 18.92 26.15 -5.95
N PHE A 41 19.29 24.94 -5.52
CA PHE A 41 20.69 24.63 -5.17
C PHE A 41 21.34 23.55 -6.05
N GLY A 42 20.58 22.83 -6.89
CA GLY A 42 21.13 21.96 -7.94
C GLY A 42 22.11 20.89 -7.45
N GLY A 43 21.93 20.38 -6.22
CA GLY A 43 22.80 19.39 -5.61
C GLY A 43 23.99 19.94 -4.81
N ILE A 44 24.18 21.26 -4.74
CA ILE A 44 25.34 21.88 -4.09
C ILE A 44 24.92 22.50 -2.75
N CYS A 45 25.69 22.24 -1.69
CA CYS A 45 25.46 22.85 -0.39
C CYS A 45 25.79 24.35 -0.43
N PRO A 46 24.90 25.24 0.04
CA PRO A 46 25.17 26.68 0.12
C PRO A 46 26.41 26.98 0.99
N PRO A 47 27.27 27.94 0.58
CA PRO A 47 28.48 28.29 1.33
C PRO A 47 28.22 28.65 2.80
N GLU A 48 27.09 29.29 3.08
CA GLU A 48 26.69 29.72 4.44
C GLU A 48 26.41 28.53 5.36
N LEU A 49 25.95 27.40 4.80
CA LEU A 49 25.63 26.18 5.54
C LEU A 49 26.81 25.23 5.61
N GLU A 50 27.78 25.31 4.69
CA GLU A 50 28.81 24.30 4.49
C GLU A 50 29.53 23.89 5.79
N ASN A 51 30.01 24.86 6.56
CA ASN A 51 30.74 24.59 7.80
C ASN A 51 29.87 23.85 8.84
N LEU A 52 28.61 24.26 8.98
CA LEU A 52 27.67 23.62 9.91
C LEU A 52 27.28 22.21 9.43
N SER A 53 27.02 22.06 8.14
CA SER A 53 26.76 20.78 7.48
C SER A 53 27.90 19.78 7.71
N ARG A 54 29.15 20.22 7.57
CA ARG A 54 30.33 19.35 7.80
C ARG A 54 30.37 18.83 9.24
N LYS A 55 30.13 19.69 10.23
CA LYS A 55 30.05 19.29 11.64
C LYS A 55 28.95 18.26 11.87
N ILE A 56 27.78 18.44 11.26
CA ILE A 56 26.67 17.48 11.36
C ILE A 56 27.08 16.12 10.78
N VAL A 57 27.70 16.09 9.59
CA VAL A 57 28.16 14.85 8.94
C VAL A 57 29.23 14.13 9.78
N GLU A 58 30.16 14.88 10.37
CA GLU A 58 31.17 14.32 11.29
C GLU A 58 30.53 13.60 12.49
N ARG A 59 29.42 14.14 13.03
CA ARG A 59 28.67 13.49 14.12
C ARG A 59 28.04 12.17 13.71
N CYS A 60 27.76 11.94 12.43
CA CYS A 60 27.25 10.66 11.91
C CYS A 60 28.33 9.56 11.81
N GLN A 61 29.60 9.88 12.05
CA GLN A 61 30.72 8.91 12.10
C GLN A 61 30.83 8.02 10.85
N GLY A 62 30.47 8.54 9.68
CA GLY A 62 30.56 7.79 8.41
C GLY A 62 29.52 6.68 8.23
N LEU A 63 28.50 6.59 9.10
CA LEU A 63 27.41 5.61 8.98
C LEU A 63 26.39 6.06 7.92
N PRO A 64 26.23 5.34 6.79
CA PRO A 64 25.34 5.77 5.70
C PRO A 64 23.91 6.04 6.15
N LEU A 65 23.33 5.16 6.98
CA LEU A 65 21.95 5.31 7.43
C LEU A 65 21.77 6.52 8.38
N ALA A 66 22.75 6.80 9.24
CA ALA A 66 22.70 7.98 10.10
C ALA A 66 22.77 9.28 9.27
N ILE A 67 23.64 9.30 8.25
CA ILE A 67 23.77 10.43 7.32
C ILE A 67 22.45 10.63 6.57
N VAL A 68 21.89 9.57 5.99
CA VAL A 68 20.64 9.62 5.21
C VAL A 68 19.45 10.03 6.07
N ALA A 69 19.37 9.57 7.33
CA ALA A 69 18.30 9.96 8.25
C ALA A 69 18.37 11.46 8.60
N ILE A 70 19.54 11.97 9.00
CA ILE A 70 19.71 13.41 9.30
C ILE A 70 19.52 14.26 8.04
N ALA A 71 20.04 13.82 6.89
CA ALA A 71 19.83 14.51 5.62
C ALA A 71 18.35 14.55 5.23
N GLY A 72 17.62 13.43 5.39
CA GLY A 72 16.18 13.36 5.16
C GLY A 72 15.37 14.24 6.10
N LEU A 73 15.81 14.42 7.35
CA LEU A 73 15.21 15.41 8.25
C LEU A 73 15.46 16.84 7.72
N LEU A 74 16.73 17.19 7.48
CA LEU A 74 17.14 18.52 7.02
C LEU A 74 16.60 18.90 5.63
N SER A 75 16.27 17.92 4.79
CA SER A 75 15.62 18.16 3.48
C SER A 75 14.30 18.90 3.66
N THR A 76 13.57 18.64 4.75
CA THR A 76 12.27 19.26 5.05
C THR A 76 12.34 20.59 5.79
N LYS A 77 13.55 21.04 6.16
CA LYS A 77 13.77 22.27 6.93
C LYS A 77 14.17 23.42 6.03
N PRO A 78 13.79 24.67 6.37
CA PRO A 78 14.36 25.86 5.77
C PRO A 78 15.89 25.78 5.77
N LYS A 79 16.52 26.10 4.64
CA LYS A 79 17.98 26.08 4.45
C LYS A 79 18.65 27.30 5.08
N THR A 80 18.39 27.50 6.38
CA THR A 80 18.91 28.63 7.16
C THR A 80 19.86 28.14 8.24
N VAL A 81 20.89 28.93 8.53
CA VAL A 81 21.91 28.60 9.53
C VAL A 81 21.28 28.36 10.90
N ASP A 82 20.29 29.16 11.30
CA ASP A 82 19.67 29.07 12.63
C ASP A 82 18.87 27.78 12.80
N GLU A 83 18.11 27.36 11.79
CA GLU A 83 17.33 26.12 11.88
C GLU A 83 18.24 24.89 11.91
N TRP A 84 19.30 24.88 11.10
CA TRP A 84 20.27 23.80 11.08
C TRP A 84 21.09 23.75 12.37
N ARG A 85 21.34 24.91 13.00
CA ARG A 85 22.06 24.99 14.28
C ARG A 85 21.25 24.36 15.40
N LYS A 86 19.94 24.63 15.47
CA LYS A 86 19.05 23.97 16.44
C LYS A 86 19.13 22.44 16.34
N LEU A 87 19.12 21.89 15.13
CA LEU A 87 19.26 20.45 14.92
C LEU A 87 20.63 19.94 15.35
N HIS A 88 21.71 20.63 14.95
CA HIS A 88 23.07 20.27 15.34
C HIS A 88 23.22 20.22 16.86
N ASP A 89 22.68 21.21 17.56
CA ASP A 89 22.78 21.33 19.01
C ASP A 89 21.95 20.26 19.71
N SER A 90 20.73 19.98 19.22
CA SER A 90 19.90 18.87 19.69
C SER A 90 20.59 17.52 19.49
N PHE A 91 21.20 17.29 18.32
CA PHE A 91 21.90 16.05 18.02
C PHE A 91 23.16 15.88 18.86
N SER A 92 23.91 16.96 19.06
CA SER A 92 25.09 16.96 19.93
C SER A 92 24.71 16.67 21.39
N PHE A 93 23.64 17.30 21.87
CA PHE A 93 23.12 17.05 23.22
C PHE A 93 22.68 15.60 23.44
N GLU A 94 21.95 15.00 22.48
CA GLU A 94 21.60 13.59 22.55
C GLU A 94 22.84 12.69 22.52
N LEU A 95 23.84 13.04 21.70
CA LEU A 95 25.10 12.32 21.60
C LEU A 95 25.84 12.27 22.94
N GLU A 96 25.90 13.41 23.64
CA GLU A 96 26.58 13.56 24.93
C GLU A 96 25.79 12.95 26.09
N SER A 97 24.46 13.08 26.09
CA SER A 97 23.60 12.64 27.19
C SER A 97 23.57 11.13 27.38
N ASN A 98 23.89 10.36 26.34
CA ASN A 98 23.79 8.90 26.41
C ASN A 98 24.92 8.20 25.63
N PRO A 99 26.17 8.20 26.13
CA PRO A 99 27.35 7.77 25.37
C PRO A 99 27.30 6.30 24.90
N LYS A 100 26.47 5.47 25.55
CA LYS A 100 26.26 4.05 25.21
C LYS A 100 25.42 3.85 23.95
N LEU A 101 24.62 4.84 23.57
CA LEU A 101 23.83 4.81 22.34
C LEU A 101 24.68 5.25 21.15
N ILE A 102 24.79 4.37 20.17
CA ILE A 102 25.50 4.61 18.91
C ILE A 102 24.83 5.73 18.10
N SER A 103 25.62 6.44 17.28
CA SER A 103 25.16 7.62 16.52
C SER A 103 23.91 7.36 15.68
N ILE A 104 23.77 6.17 15.11
CA ILE A 104 22.63 5.78 14.29
C ILE A 104 21.32 5.81 15.08
N THR A 105 21.26 5.27 16.30
CA THR A 105 20.03 5.22 17.09
C THR A 105 19.51 6.63 17.42
N LYS A 106 20.43 7.57 17.71
CA LYS A 106 20.09 8.97 17.97
C LYS A 106 19.62 9.69 16.71
N ALA A 107 20.32 9.51 15.59
CA ALA A 107 19.92 10.06 14.31
C ALA A 107 18.51 9.62 13.88
N LEU A 108 18.20 8.33 14.06
CA LEU A 108 16.88 7.78 13.75
C LEU A 108 15.81 8.29 14.73
N SER A 109 16.14 8.38 16.03
CA SER A 109 15.25 8.96 17.05
C SER A 109 14.89 10.42 16.76
N LEU A 110 15.87 11.25 16.39
CA LEU A 110 15.62 12.64 15.98
C LEU A 110 14.72 12.72 14.75
N SER A 111 14.98 11.88 13.76
CA SER A 111 14.17 11.81 12.53
C SER A 111 12.71 11.48 12.82
N TYR A 112 12.44 10.59 13.77
CA TYR A 112 11.08 10.29 14.23
C TYR A 112 10.49 11.43 15.09
N ASN A 113 11.27 12.01 16.00
CA ASN A 113 10.80 13.04 16.91
C ASN A 113 10.36 14.30 16.15
N ASP A 114 11.08 14.64 15.07
CA ASP A 114 10.80 15.76 14.17
C ASP A 114 9.56 15.55 13.28
N LEU A 115 9.08 14.31 13.13
CA LEU A 115 7.90 14.05 12.30
C LEU A 115 6.70 14.90 12.74
N PRO A 116 5.96 15.50 11.79
CA PRO A 116 4.66 16.07 12.06
C PRO A 116 3.74 15.02 12.71
N TYR A 117 2.85 15.48 13.60
CA TYR A 117 1.96 14.60 14.37
C TYR A 117 1.17 13.61 13.47
N TYR A 118 0.72 14.09 12.31
CA TYR A 118 -0.05 13.27 11.35
C TYR A 118 0.76 12.11 10.76
N LEU A 119 2.08 12.23 10.62
CA LEU A 119 2.95 11.17 10.08
C LEU A 119 3.40 10.15 11.12
N LYS A 120 3.45 10.51 12.41
CA LYS A 120 3.95 9.60 13.45
C LYS A 120 3.17 8.29 13.46
N SER A 121 1.84 8.36 13.40
CA SER A 121 0.99 7.17 13.37
C SER A 121 1.20 6.34 12.10
N CYS A 122 1.35 6.98 10.94
CA CYS A 122 1.63 6.32 9.67
C CYS A 122 2.97 5.56 9.70
N PHE A 123 4.03 6.20 10.20
CA PHE A 123 5.35 5.59 10.33
C PHE A 123 5.34 4.41 11.32
N LEU A 124 4.75 4.57 12.50
CA LEU A 124 4.62 3.46 13.47
C LEU A 124 3.83 2.29 12.89
N TYR A 125 2.81 2.56 12.07
CA TYR A 125 2.05 1.52 11.41
C TYR A 125 2.88 0.70 10.42
N ILE A 126 3.80 1.34 9.67
CA ILE A 126 4.76 0.64 8.81
C ILE A 126 5.67 -0.27 9.65
N GLY A 127 6.13 0.19 10.81
CA GLY A 127 6.97 -0.61 11.70
C GLY A 127 6.31 -1.90 12.22
N MET A 128 4.97 -2.00 12.14
CA MET A 128 4.24 -3.22 12.48
C MET A 128 4.32 -4.30 11.38
N TYR A 129 4.76 -3.97 10.17
CA TYR A 129 5.01 -4.96 9.12
C TYR A 129 6.21 -5.86 9.47
N PRO A 130 6.31 -7.07 8.90
CA PRO A 130 7.49 -7.92 9.07
C PRO A 130 8.75 -7.26 8.50
N GLU A 131 9.90 -7.68 9.01
CA GLU A 131 11.21 -7.33 8.47
C GLU A 131 11.32 -7.82 7.01
N ASP A 132 11.99 -7.03 6.17
CA ASP A 132 12.16 -7.25 4.73
C ASP A 132 10.87 -7.44 3.90
N TYR A 133 9.70 -7.19 4.47
CA TYR A 133 8.42 -7.41 3.78
C TYR A 133 8.17 -6.32 2.71
N PRO A 134 7.98 -6.68 1.43
CA PRO A 134 7.61 -5.70 0.41
C PRO A 134 6.17 -5.21 0.62
N ILE A 135 6.01 -3.93 0.97
CA ILE A 135 4.73 -3.33 1.30
C ILE A 135 4.12 -2.69 0.06
N LYS A 136 3.00 -3.22 -0.42
CA LYS A 136 2.22 -2.56 -1.47
C LYS A 136 1.68 -1.22 -0.95
N CYS A 137 2.07 -0.11 -1.57
CA CYS A 137 1.69 1.23 -1.11
C CYS A 137 0.17 1.43 -1.07
N SER A 138 -0.54 0.89 -2.07
CA SER A 138 -2.01 0.94 -2.11
C SER A 138 -2.68 0.21 -0.93
N ARG A 139 -2.08 -0.88 -0.43
CA ARG A 139 -2.58 -1.61 0.75
C ARG A 139 -2.39 -0.76 2.00
N LEU A 140 -1.18 -0.22 2.18
CA LEU A 140 -0.81 0.63 3.31
C LEU A 140 -1.68 1.90 3.43
N ILE A 141 -1.89 2.59 2.30
CA ILE A 141 -2.71 3.80 2.25
C ILE A 141 -4.16 3.52 2.67
N LEU A 142 -4.77 2.46 2.15
CA LEU A 142 -6.15 2.10 2.49
C LEU A 142 -6.30 1.73 3.96
N GLN A 143 -5.28 1.10 4.55
CA GLN A 143 -5.25 0.83 6.00
C GLN A 143 -5.11 2.11 6.82
N TRP A 144 -4.25 3.06 6.44
CA TRP A 144 -4.12 4.35 7.13
C TRP A 144 -5.42 5.15 7.12
N ILE A 145 -6.12 5.16 5.99
CA ILE A 145 -7.45 5.79 5.86
C ILE A 145 -8.45 5.11 6.81
N ALA A 146 -8.49 3.77 6.80
CA ALA A 146 -9.40 3.01 7.65
C ALA A 146 -9.11 3.15 9.16
N GLU A 147 -7.84 3.26 9.55
CA GLU A 147 -7.42 3.59 10.92
C GLU A 147 -7.88 5.00 11.35
N GLY A 148 -7.96 5.91 10.38
CA GLY A 148 -8.29 7.33 10.56
C GLY A 148 -7.05 8.19 10.82
N PHE A 149 -5.89 7.83 10.28
CA PHE A 149 -4.67 8.64 10.37
C PHE A 149 -4.66 9.82 9.41
N VAL A 150 -5.42 9.70 8.33
CA VAL A 150 -5.44 10.67 7.25
C VAL A 150 -6.61 11.62 7.45
N THR A 151 -6.31 12.91 7.58
CA THR A 151 -7.32 13.96 7.69
C THR A 151 -7.51 14.65 6.34
N PRO A 152 -8.75 14.83 5.85
CA PRO A 152 -9.01 15.57 4.62
C PRO A 152 -8.41 16.98 4.66
N LYS A 153 -7.89 17.46 3.53
CA LYS A 153 -7.27 18.78 3.38
C LYS A 153 -7.95 19.51 2.23
N GLY A 154 -8.69 20.57 2.55
CA GLY A 154 -9.47 21.30 1.54
C GLY A 154 -10.42 20.37 0.78
N ASP A 155 -10.34 20.42 -0.55
CA ASP A 155 -11.15 19.61 -1.47
C ASP A 155 -10.46 18.30 -1.93
N GLU A 156 -9.27 17.99 -1.40
CA GLU A 156 -8.52 16.78 -1.76
C GLU A 156 -9.15 15.52 -1.17
N THR A 157 -9.11 14.42 -1.94
CA THR A 157 -9.53 13.12 -1.42
C THR A 157 -8.53 12.59 -0.39
N VAL A 158 -9.02 11.82 0.57
CA VAL A 158 -8.15 11.19 1.57
C VAL A 158 -7.11 10.24 0.97
N GLU A 159 -7.35 9.69 -0.22
CA GLU A 159 -6.37 8.89 -0.96
C GLU A 159 -5.20 9.73 -1.44
N VAL A 160 -5.47 10.93 -1.99
CA VAL A 160 -4.42 11.86 -2.40
C VAL A 160 -3.61 12.31 -1.19
N VAL A 161 -4.27 12.74 -0.11
CA VAL A 161 -3.59 13.14 1.13
C VAL A 161 -2.75 11.99 1.71
N ALA A 162 -3.23 10.75 1.64
CA ALA A 162 -2.47 9.58 2.10
C ALA A 162 -1.26 9.28 1.21
N GLU A 163 -1.37 9.47 -0.11
CA GLU A 163 -0.24 9.38 -1.05
C GLU A 163 0.81 10.45 -0.76
N GLU A 164 0.39 11.69 -0.42
CA GLU A 164 1.29 12.75 0.04
C GLU A 164 2.01 12.37 1.34
N TYR A 165 1.31 11.78 2.31
CA TYR A 165 1.92 11.36 3.57
C TYR A 165 3.02 10.31 3.36
N LEU A 166 2.76 9.33 2.47
CA LEU A 166 3.77 8.34 2.11
C LEU A 166 4.96 8.99 1.39
N THR A 167 4.68 9.92 0.47
CA THR A 167 5.71 10.66 -0.26
C THR A 167 6.59 11.48 0.68
N GLU A 168 6.01 12.14 1.68
CA GLU A 168 6.78 12.88 2.70
C GLU A 168 7.66 11.94 3.53
N LEU A 169 7.17 10.76 3.93
CA LEU A 169 7.97 9.76 4.65
C LEU A 169 9.14 9.23 3.80
N ILE A 170 8.94 9.09 2.49
CA ILE A 170 10.00 8.72 1.53
C ILE A 170 11.03 9.85 1.38
N HIS A 171 10.58 11.10 1.24
CA HIS A 171 11.47 12.27 1.16
C HIS A 171 12.30 12.46 2.43
N ARG A 172 11.73 12.11 3.59
CA ARG A 172 12.43 12.07 4.88
C ARG A 172 13.37 10.87 5.03
N SER A 173 13.46 10.01 4.02
CA SER A 173 14.26 8.78 4.01
C SER A 173 13.94 7.80 5.14
N LEU A 174 12.73 7.88 5.70
CA LEU A 174 12.23 6.95 6.72
C LEU A 174 11.57 5.72 6.10
N VAL A 175 11.20 5.82 4.82
CA VAL A 175 10.61 4.76 4.01
C VAL A 175 11.37 4.69 2.70
N GLN A 176 11.68 3.48 2.24
CA GLN A 176 12.44 3.23 1.02
C GLN A 176 11.51 2.74 -0.10
N ILE A 177 11.79 3.16 -1.33
CA ILE A 177 11.10 2.65 -2.51
C ILE A 177 11.73 1.30 -2.88
N SER A 178 10.91 0.24 -2.96
CA SER A 178 11.37 -1.07 -3.42
C SER A 178 10.93 -1.35 -4.86
N ARG A 179 9.81 -0.78 -5.31
CA ARG A 179 9.35 -0.89 -6.71
C ARG A 179 8.54 0.33 -7.15
N SER A 180 8.82 0.80 -8.37
CA SER A 180 8.03 1.80 -9.09
C SER A 180 7.42 1.22 -10.38
N SER A 181 6.34 1.81 -10.88
CA SER A 181 5.86 1.54 -12.26
C SER A 181 6.73 2.23 -13.30
N LEU A 182 6.48 1.89 -14.57
CA LEU A 182 7.03 2.58 -15.73
C LEU A 182 6.67 4.07 -15.73
N SER A 183 5.48 4.42 -15.23
CA SER A 183 5.04 5.80 -14.99
C SER A 183 5.72 6.51 -13.81
N GLY A 184 6.65 5.87 -13.10
CA GLY A 184 7.35 6.43 -11.94
C GLY A 184 6.56 6.40 -10.63
N LYS A 185 5.29 5.97 -10.63
CA LYS A 185 4.49 5.85 -9.41
C LYS A 185 5.02 4.74 -8.49
N VAL A 186 5.18 5.05 -7.21
CA VAL A 186 5.64 4.09 -6.20
C VAL A 186 4.57 3.00 -6.02
N LYS A 187 4.94 1.74 -6.27
CA LYS A 187 4.05 0.58 -6.13
C LYS A 187 4.31 -0.18 -4.85
N GLU A 188 5.58 -0.32 -4.48
CA GLU A 188 6.01 -1.01 -3.26
C GLU A 188 7.07 -0.18 -2.53
N CYS A 189 6.98 -0.23 -1.19
CA CYS A 189 7.94 0.37 -0.28
C CYS A 189 8.38 -0.61 0.80
N CYS A 190 9.45 -0.29 1.52
CA CYS A 190 9.93 -1.02 2.68
C CYS A 190 10.49 -0.06 3.74
N ILE A 191 10.70 -0.57 4.94
CA ILE A 191 11.37 0.14 6.04
C ILE A 191 12.71 -0.55 6.32
N HIS A 192 13.76 0.22 6.55
CA HIS A 192 15.06 -0.33 6.92
C HIS A 192 14.99 -0.96 8.32
N ASP A 193 15.66 -2.08 8.56
CA ASP A 193 15.62 -2.83 9.84
C ASP A 193 15.91 -1.98 11.08
N PHE A 194 16.91 -1.09 11.06
CA PHE A 194 17.17 -0.19 12.18
C PHE A 194 16.04 0.84 12.42
N LEU A 195 15.39 1.31 11.37
CA LEU A 195 14.21 2.19 11.48
C LEU A 195 13.00 1.42 12.01
N ARG A 196 12.85 0.16 11.58
CA ARG A 196 11.83 -0.75 12.07
C ARG A 196 12.02 -1.06 13.55
N GLU A 197 13.23 -1.37 13.98
CA GLU A 197 13.56 -1.65 15.39
C GLU A 197 13.29 -0.42 16.28
N MET A 198 13.71 0.77 15.84
CA MET A 198 13.37 2.02 16.52
C MET A 198 11.85 2.24 16.56
N SER A 199 11.13 1.95 15.47
CA SER A 199 9.68 2.02 15.44
C SER A 199 9.02 1.03 16.41
N LEU A 200 9.53 -0.19 16.55
CA LEU A 200 9.02 -1.20 17.49
C LEU A 200 9.17 -0.72 18.94
N GLN A 201 10.30 -0.10 19.28
CA GLN A 201 10.50 0.52 20.59
C GLN A 201 9.47 1.62 20.84
N LYS A 202 9.23 2.51 19.86
CA LYS A 202 8.20 3.56 19.97
C LYS A 202 6.78 3.02 20.02
N ILE A 203 6.48 1.93 19.33
CA ILE A 203 5.18 1.25 19.38
C ILE A 203 4.89 0.78 20.81
N GLN A 204 5.87 0.17 21.48
CA GLN A 204 5.76 -0.27 22.87
C GLN A 204 5.64 0.92 23.84
N GLU A 205 6.53 1.91 23.74
CA GLU A 205 6.52 3.12 24.59
C GLU A 205 5.17 3.85 24.57
N LEU A 206 4.53 3.91 23.40
CA LEU A 206 3.29 4.66 23.17
C LEU A 206 2.03 3.80 23.29
N ASN A 207 2.16 2.50 23.60
CA ASN A 207 1.07 1.52 23.53
C ASN A 207 0.30 1.61 22.20
N PHE A 208 1.01 1.83 21.09
CA PHE A 208 0.41 2.04 19.77
C PHE A 208 -0.16 0.74 19.19
N GLY A 209 0.49 -0.38 19.47
CA GLY A 209 0.19 -1.70 18.96
C GLY A 209 1.12 -2.76 19.53
N GLN A 210 0.95 -4.01 19.08
CA GLN A 210 1.79 -5.14 19.43
C GLN A 210 2.12 -5.94 18.16
N VAL A 211 3.35 -6.42 18.05
CA VAL A 211 3.77 -7.34 16.98
C VAL A 211 4.03 -8.70 17.64
N LEU A 212 3.17 -9.66 17.34
CA LEU A 212 3.24 -11.02 17.87
C LEU A 212 4.03 -11.90 16.89
N SER A 213 5.04 -12.60 17.41
CA SER A 213 5.80 -13.62 16.68
C SER A 213 5.52 -15.01 17.26
N GLN A 214 6.01 -16.07 16.61
CA GLN A 214 5.67 -17.47 16.88
C GLN A 214 5.83 -17.92 18.36
N SER A 215 6.63 -17.24 19.18
CA SER A 215 6.84 -17.54 20.60
C SER A 215 5.96 -16.74 21.56
N GLU A 216 5.26 -15.72 21.09
CA GLU A 216 4.46 -14.81 21.91
C GLU A 216 2.97 -15.02 21.63
N THR A 217 2.28 -15.67 22.55
CA THR A 217 0.84 -15.94 22.45
C THR A 217 0.00 -15.00 23.32
N SER A 218 0.61 -14.26 24.25
CA SER A 218 -0.14 -13.43 25.19
C SER A 218 -0.35 -12.00 24.70
N PHE A 219 -1.63 -11.63 24.62
CA PHE A 219 -2.08 -10.28 24.34
C PHE A 219 -1.74 -9.33 25.50
N THR A 220 -1.25 -8.12 25.16
CA THR A 220 -1.06 -7.03 26.13
C THR A 220 -2.32 -6.17 26.24
N GLU A 221 -2.87 -6.07 27.45
CA GLU A 221 -4.05 -5.24 27.70
C GLU A 221 -3.78 -3.78 27.31
N GLY A 222 -4.69 -3.20 26.51
CA GLY A 222 -4.62 -1.81 26.07
C GLY A 222 -4.08 -1.59 24.66
N SER A 223 -3.48 -2.61 24.04
CA SER A 223 -3.03 -2.52 22.64
C SER A 223 -4.20 -2.24 21.70
N ARG A 224 -4.00 -1.28 20.78
CA ARG A 224 -5.02 -0.88 19.79
C ARG A 224 -4.82 -1.56 18.44
N ARG A 225 -3.67 -2.17 18.20
CA ARG A 225 -3.32 -2.80 16.91
C ARG A 225 -2.50 -4.03 17.14
N ILE A 226 -2.75 -5.05 16.34
CA ILE A 226 -2.01 -6.30 16.43
C ILE A 226 -1.49 -6.63 15.04
N SER A 227 -0.19 -6.90 14.94
CA SER A 227 0.42 -7.55 13.78
C SER A 227 0.84 -8.94 14.20
N ILE A 228 0.47 -9.95 13.41
CA ILE A 228 0.69 -11.35 13.74
C ILE A 228 1.55 -11.94 12.64
N ILE A 229 2.75 -12.38 13.02
CA ILE A 229 3.78 -12.89 12.13
C ILE A 229 4.01 -14.36 12.47
N LYS A 230 3.83 -15.26 11.50
CA LYS A 230 4.11 -16.70 11.64
C LYS A 230 3.30 -17.44 12.73
N SER A 231 2.15 -16.89 13.12
CA SER A 231 1.19 -17.55 14.02
C SER A 231 -0.15 -17.81 13.34
N SER A 232 -0.84 -18.83 13.82
CA SER A 232 -2.23 -19.14 13.44
C SER A 232 -3.13 -17.93 13.75
N PRO A 233 -3.95 -17.44 12.79
CA PRO A 233 -4.95 -16.42 13.07
C PRO A 233 -5.93 -16.78 14.18
N PHE A 234 -6.09 -18.07 14.43
CA PHE A 234 -7.14 -18.61 15.27
C PHE A 234 -6.78 -18.51 16.75
N ASP A 235 -5.55 -18.87 17.11
CA ASP A 235 -5.08 -18.90 18.50
C ASP A 235 -5.16 -17.50 19.12
N VAL A 236 -4.82 -16.46 18.35
CA VAL A 236 -4.87 -15.06 18.81
C VAL A 236 -6.29 -14.50 18.81
N LEU A 237 -7.15 -14.94 17.88
CA LEU A 237 -8.53 -14.45 17.79
C LEU A 237 -9.42 -14.96 18.94
N GLU A 238 -9.06 -16.09 19.56
CA GLU A 238 -9.73 -16.60 20.76
C GLU A 238 -9.31 -15.85 22.03
N ASP A 239 -8.05 -15.40 22.13
CA ASP A 239 -7.47 -14.80 23.34
C ASP A 239 -7.72 -13.28 23.53
N CYS A 240 -8.12 -12.51 22.50
CA CYS A 240 -8.31 -11.05 22.65
C CYS A 240 -9.68 -10.66 23.25
N TYR A 241 -10.08 -11.30 24.33
CA TYR A 241 -11.31 -11.01 25.08
C TYR A 241 -11.37 -9.52 25.51
N ASN A 242 -12.49 -8.83 25.24
CA ASN A 242 -12.70 -7.41 25.62
C ASN A 242 -11.64 -6.39 25.15
N SER A 243 -10.99 -6.64 24.01
CA SER A 243 -9.89 -5.79 23.57
C SER A 243 -10.34 -4.44 22.98
N ARG A 244 -9.51 -3.40 23.16
CA ARG A 244 -9.67 -2.08 22.49
C ARG A 244 -9.10 -2.08 21.06
N VAL A 245 -8.93 -3.26 20.47
CA VAL A 245 -8.24 -3.44 19.20
C VAL A 245 -9.06 -2.85 18.06
N ARG A 246 -8.36 -2.12 17.20
CA ARG A 246 -8.87 -1.38 16.04
C ARG A 246 -8.28 -1.90 14.74
N GLY A 247 -7.11 -2.52 14.77
CA GLY A 247 -6.49 -3.10 13.58
C GLY A 247 -5.86 -4.44 13.86
N ILE A 248 -6.09 -5.42 12.99
CA ILE A 248 -5.42 -6.71 13.01
C ILE A 248 -4.84 -6.97 11.62
N LEU A 249 -3.52 -7.17 11.58
CA LEU A 249 -2.75 -7.49 10.39
C LEU A 249 -2.16 -8.89 10.52
N PHE A 250 -2.38 -9.72 9.50
CA PHE A 250 -1.77 -11.05 9.42
C PHE A 250 -0.69 -11.12 8.35
N PHE A 251 0.42 -11.77 8.70
CA PHE A 251 1.54 -12.02 7.82
C PHE A 251 2.00 -13.48 7.94
N GLU A 252 1.86 -14.20 6.82
CA GLU A 252 2.34 -15.54 6.46
C GLU A 252 2.34 -16.67 7.53
N THR A 253 1.70 -17.78 7.16
CA THR A 253 1.88 -19.12 7.75
C THR A 253 2.73 -19.98 6.80
N TYR A 254 3.95 -20.38 7.18
CA TYR A 254 4.70 -21.39 6.44
C TYR A 254 4.16 -22.79 6.76
N GLY A 255 3.64 -23.49 5.74
CA GLY A 255 3.34 -24.92 5.80
C GLY A 255 2.27 -25.36 4.79
N PRO A 256 2.53 -26.32 3.89
CA PRO A 256 1.51 -26.90 3.02
C PRO A 256 0.58 -27.82 3.82
N GLY A 257 -0.74 -27.71 3.62
CA GLY A 257 -1.63 -28.84 3.96
C GLY A 257 -3.09 -28.51 4.23
N TYR A 258 -3.40 -27.42 4.94
CA TYR A 258 -4.77 -27.22 5.44
C TYR A 258 -5.32 -25.85 5.08
N ALA A 259 -6.37 -25.86 4.27
CA ALA A 259 -7.26 -24.71 4.15
C ALA A 259 -7.92 -24.46 5.52
N SER A 260 -7.90 -23.23 5.98
CA SER A 260 -8.47 -22.87 7.28
C SER A 260 -9.83 -22.17 7.14
N TYR A 261 -10.68 -22.29 8.15
CA TYR A 261 -12.00 -21.67 8.21
C TYR A 261 -11.99 -20.57 9.27
N LEU A 262 -12.43 -19.34 8.94
CA LEU A 262 -12.63 -18.30 9.97
C LEU A 262 -13.61 -18.81 11.04
N PRO A 263 -13.27 -18.75 12.34
CA PRO A 263 -14.02 -19.44 13.37
C PRO A 263 -15.39 -18.79 13.53
N GLU A 264 -16.44 -19.60 13.67
CA GLU A 264 -17.80 -19.07 13.83
C GLU A 264 -17.97 -18.25 15.10
N CYS A 265 -17.25 -18.57 16.18
CA CYS A 265 -17.32 -17.88 17.47
C CYS A 265 -16.45 -16.61 17.57
N GLY A 266 -15.40 -16.45 16.76
CA GLY A 266 -14.31 -15.48 17.01
C GLY A 266 -14.72 -13.99 16.99
N PHE A 267 -15.76 -13.62 16.23
CA PHE A 267 -16.16 -12.21 16.07
C PHE A 267 -17.42 -11.80 16.86
N HIS A 268 -18.06 -12.69 17.61
CA HIS A 268 -19.39 -12.44 18.18
C HIS A 268 -19.43 -11.52 19.43
N ALA A 269 -18.36 -11.40 20.21
CA ALA A 269 -18.39 -10.62 21.45
C ALA A 269 -17.26 -9.57 21.59
N ASN A 270 -16.11 -9.76 20.94
CA ASN A 270 -14.84 -9.21 21.45
C ASN A 270 -14.18 -8.10 20.60
N TYR A 271 -14.65 -7.83 19.37
CA TYR A 271 -13.97 -6.94 18.41
C TYR A 271 -14.83 -5.79 17.90
N LYS A 272 -15.72 -5.25 18.74
CA LYS A 272 -16.67 -4.20 18.32
C LYS A 272 -15.98 -2.94 17.79
N LEU A 273 -14.75 -2.64 18.21
CA LEU A 273 -14.01 -1.44 17.78
C LEU A 273 -13.11 -1.67 16.56
N LEU A 274 -13.11 -2.88 15.99
CA LEU A 274 -12.22 -3.22 14.87
C LEU A 274 -12.59 -2.43 13.62
N LYS A 275 -11.61 -1.73 13.06
CA LYS A 275 -11.68 -0.94 11.84
C LYS A 275 -10.94 -1.60 10.68
N VAL A 276 -9.81 -2.26 10.95
CA VAL A 276 -8.97 -2.92 9.94
C VAL A 276 -8.84 -4.40 10.26
N LEU A 277 -9.26 -5.25 9.32
CA LEU A 277 -8.99 -6.68 9.34
C LEU A 277 -8.30 -7.06 8.02
N ASP A 278 -7.03 -7.40 8.10
CA ASP A 278 -6.23 -7.75 6.93
C ASP A 278 -5.71 -9.19 7.02
N LEU A 279 -6.26 -10.03 6.16
CA LEU A 279 -5.92 -11.44 6.00
C LEU A 279 -5.27 -11.69 4.62
N GLU A 280 -4.68 -10.66 3.99
CA GLU A 280 -4.02 -10.83 2.69
C GLU A 280 -2.89 -11.88 2.78
N GLY A 281 -2.92 -12.85 1.86
CA GLY A 281 -1.96 -13.97 1.80
C GLY A 281 -2.26 -15.12 2.76
N ILE A 282 -3.32 -15.03 3.58
CA ILE A 282 -3.71 -16.09 4.51
C ILE A 282 -4.65 -17.06 3.81
N ARG A 283 -4.39 -18.37 3.92
CA ARG A 283 -5.19 -19.43 3.27
C ARG A 283 -6.52 -19.68 4.01
N VAL A 284 -7.52 -18.84 3.70
CA VAL A 284 -8.89 -18.89 4.22
C VAL A 284 -9.82 -19.47 3.14
N ASP A 285 -10.58 -20.51 3.45
CA ASP A 285 -11.58 -21.08 2.52
C ASP A 285 -12.97 -20.45 2.67
N ARG A 286 -13.37 -20.10 3.90
CA ARG A 286 -14.67 -19.49 4.18
C ARG A 286 -14.58 -18.36 5.18
N ILE A 287 -15.41 -17.35 4.94
CA ILE A 287 -15.65 -16.26 5.87
C ILE A 287 -16.89 -16.59 6.70
N SER A 288 -16.75 -16.59 8.02
CA SER A 288 -17.87 -16.85 8.91
C SER A 288 -18.93 -15.73 8.86
N LYS A 289 -20.19 -16.09 9.13
CA LYS A 289 -21.29 -15.12 9.30
C LYS A 289 -21.05 -14.14 10.45
N SER A 290 -20.19 -14.49 11.39
CA SER A 290 -19.81 -13.65 12.53
C SER A 290 -19.10 -12.36 12.13
N ILE A 291 -18.55 -12.27 10.90
CA ILE A 291 -17.98 -11.04 10.36
C ILE A 291 -18.97 -9.87 10.43
N GLY A 292 -20.26 -10.13 10.26
CA GLY A 292 -21.31 -9.12 10.30
C GLY A 292 -21.51 -8.45 11.66
N ASN A 293 -20.80 -8.89 12.71
CA ASN A 293 -20.80 -8.23 14.03
C ASN A 293 -19.75 -7.13 14.14
N LEU A 294 -18.86 -6.97 13.15
CA LEU A 294 -17.80 -5.97 13.15
C LEU A 294 -18.31 -4.63 12.59
N PHE A 295 -19.28 -4.03 13.28
CA PHE A 295 -20.01 -2.85 12.78
C PHE A 295 -19.12 -1.63 12.47
N HIS A 296 -17.94 -1.53 13.10
CA HIS A 296 -16.99 -0.44 12.88
C HIS A 296 -15.93 -0.73 11.80
N LEU A 297 -15.99 -1.91 11.17
CA LEU A 297 -15.02 -2.32 10.16
C LEU A 297 -15.09 -1.39 8.94
N LYS A 298 -13.94 -0.85 8.57
CA LYS A 298 -13.73 0.06 7.43
C LYS A 298 -12.90 -0.58 6.33
N TYR A 299 -11.96 -1.47 6.69
CA TYR A 299 -11.11 -2.20 5.76
C TYR A 299 -11.21 -3.69 6.03
N PHE A 300 -11.54 -4.45 5.00
CA PHE A 300 -11.50 -5.91 5.02
C PHE A 300 -10.77 -6.46 3.79
N SER A 301 -9.73 -7.26 4.01
CA SER A 301 -8.98 -7.91 2.94
C SER A 301 -8.83 -9.40 3.21
N VAL A 302 -9.13 -10.19 2.18
CA VAL A 302 -8.79 -11.62 2.07
C VAL A 302 -8.07 -11.89 0.76
N ALA A 303 -7.36 -10.88 0.23
CA ALA A 303 -6.66 -11.02 -1.04
C ALA A 303 -5.60 -12.12 -1.01
N ASN A 304 -5.32 -12.73 -2.16
CA ASN A 304 -4.41 -13.89 -2.29
C ASN A 304 -4.80 -15.05 -1.36
N SER A 305 -6.10 -15.33 -1.28
CA SER A 305 -6.67 -16.41 -0.47
C SER A 305 -7.49 -17.37 -1.33
N ILE A 306 -8.04 -18.43 -0.75
CA ILE A 306 -8.86 -19.41 -1.47
C ILE A 306 -10.35 -19.27 -1.17
N VAL A 307 -10.77 -18.11 -0.65
CA VAL A 307 -12.17 -17.80 -0.36
C VAL A 307 -13.00 -17.91 -1.62
N LYS A 308 -14.11 -18.66 -1.54
CA LYS A 308 -15.01 -18.90 -2.68
C LYS A 308 -16.28 -18.06 -2.66
N MET A 309 -16.70 -17.61 -1.49
CA MET A 309 -17.97 -16.92 -1.30
C MET A 309 -17.89 -15.87 -0.21
N ILE A 310 -18.60 -14.75 -0.41
CA ILE A 310 -18.84 -13.74 0.61
C ILE A 310 -20.19 -14.02 1.29
N PRO A 311 -20.27 -14.04 2.63
CA PRO A 311 -21.52 -14.33 3.33
C PRO A 311 -22.51 -13.17 3.19
N ARG A 312 -23.81 -13.49 3.11
CA ARG A 312 -24.90 -12.50 3.00
C ARG A 312 -24.92 -11.45 4.12
N CYS A 313 -24.41 -11.80 5.31
CA CYS A 313 -24.33 -10.85 6.43
C CYS A 313 -23.35 -9.69 6.20
N ILE A 314 -22.63 -9.65 5.07
CA ILE A 314 -21.78 -8.52 4.67
C ILE A 314 -22.55 -7.20 4.70
N GLU A 315 -23.85 -7.19 4.40
CA GLU A 315 -24.72 -6.01 4.49
C GLU A 315 -24.69 -5.29 5.84
N LYS A 316 -24.33 -5.99 6.92
CA LYS A 316 -24.26 -5.43 8.27
C LYS A 316 -23.04 -4.52 8.45
N LEU A 317 -22.04 -4.62 7.58
CA LEU A 317 -20.81 -3.83 7.63
C LEU A 317 -21.02 -2.44 7.01
N GLN A 318 -21.97 -1.66 7.54
CA GLN A 318 -22.39 -0.37 6.97
C GLN A 318 -21.30 0.72 6.99
N ASN A 319 -20.18 0.49 7.69
CA ASN A 319 -19.02 1.37 7.71
C ASN A 319 -17.87 0.90 6.80
N LEU A 320 -18.06 -0.19 6.05
CA LEU A 320 -17.00 -0.72 5.19
C LEU A 320 -16.70 0.24 4.05
N GLU A 321 -15.45 0.68 3.95
CA GLU A 321 -14.93 1.58 2.92
C GLU A 321 -14.10 0.81 1.88
N THR A 322 -13.45 -0.29 2.28
CA THR A 322 -12.63 -1.14 1.40
C THR A 322 -12.94 -2.62 1.59
N LEU A 323 -13.24 -3.30 0.49
CA LEU A 323 -13.33 -4.75 0.39
C LEU A 323 -12.34 -5.26 -0.67
N ASN A 324 -11.32 -5.99 -0.23
CA ASN A 324 -10.27 -6.52 -1.10
C ASN A 324 -10.34 -8.04 -1.23
N LEU A 325 -10.73 -8.49 -2.42
CA LEU A 325 -10.91 -9.90 -2.82
C LEU A 325 -9.97 -10.31 -3.96
N LYS A 326 -8.94 -9.51 -4.25
CA LYS A 326 -8.00 -9.80 -5.34
C LYS A 326 -7.40 -11.19 -5.20
N ASN A 327 -7.27 -11.91 -6.31
CA ASN A 327 -6.69 -13.25 -6.35
C ASN A 327 -7.36 -14.21 -5.35
N THR A 328 -8.69 -14.16 -5.24
CA THR A 328 -9.51 -15.16 -4.54
C THR A 328 -10.26 -16.05 -5.53
N LEU A 329 -11.05 -16.99 -5.03
CA LEU A 329 -11.92 -17.86 -5.85
C LEU A 329 -13.38 -17.35 -5.86
N VAL A 330 -13.62 -16.10 -5.45
CA VAL A 330 -14.96 -15.50 -5.45
C VAL A 330 -15.39 -15.20 -6.88
N ASN A 331 -16.34 -15.97 -7.40
CA ASN A 331 -16.88 -15.78 -8.75
C ASN A 331 -18.17 -14.95 -8.77
N GLU A 332 -18.91 -14.89 -7.67
CA GLU A 332 -20.16 -14.14 -7.55
C GLU A 332 -20.20 -13.39 -6.21
N LEU A 333 -20.68 -12.15 -6.24
CA LEU A 333 -20.93 -11.36 -5.05
C LEU A 333 -22.38 -11.54 -4.59
N PRO A 334 -22.66 -11.56 -3.28
CA PRO A 334 -24.02 -11.53 -2.78
C PRO A 334 -24.69 -10.19 -3.12
N VAL A 335 -25.99 -10.18 -3.43
CA VAL A 335 -26.76 -8.94 -3.70
C VAL A 335 -26.74 -7.98 -2.51
N GLU A 336 -26.54 -8.52 -1.31
CA GLU A 336 -26.35 -7.81 -0.06
C GLU A 336 -25.18 -6.80 -0.07
N ILE A 337 -24.21 -6.95 -0.99
CA ILE A 337 -23.12 -5.97 -1.16
C ILE A 337 -23.64 -4.57 -1.51
N ASN A 338 -24.79 -4.46 -2.16
CA ASN A 338 -25.42 -3.21 -2.57
C ASN A 338 -25.86 -2.33 -1.39
N ARG A 339 -25.89 -2.89 -0.17
CA ARG A 339 -26.21 -2.14 1.06
C ARG A 339 -25.00 -1.42 1.67
N LEU A 340 -23.81 -1.61 1.10
CA LEU A 340 -22.56 -1.01 1.57
C LEU A 340 -22.36 0.40 1.01
N HIS A 341 -23.27 1.33 1.31
CA HIS A 341 -23.29 2.66 0.68
C HIS A 341 -22.05 3.53 0.95
N LYS A 342 -21.21 3.15 1.93
CA LYS A 342 -19.92 3.82 2.22
C LYS A 342 -18.72 3.16 1.52
N LEU A 343 -18.94 2.09 0.75
CA LEU A 343 -17.87 1.38 0.06
C LEU A 343 -17.27 2.29 -1.02
N ARG A 344 -15.94 2.43 -0.96
CA ARG A 344 -15.14 3.26 -1.87
C ARG A 344 -14.24 2.42 -2.75
N HIS A 345 -13.77 1.29 -2.24
CA HIS A 345 -12.84 0.40 -2.94
C HIS A 345 -13.39 -1.03 -2.92
N LEU A 346 -13.83 -1.51 -4.09
CA LEU A 346 -14.18 -2.90 -4.34
C LEU A 346 -13.15 -3.49 -5.30
N LEU A 347 -12.21 -4.27 -4.74
CA LEU A 347 -11.19 -4.96 -5.52
C LEU A 347 -11.62 -6.41 -5.68
N ALA A 348 -12.29 -6.73 -6.79
CA ALA A 348 -12.81 -8.07 -7.03
C ALA A 348 -11.70 -9.06 -7.41
N SER A 349 -12.04 -10.33 -7.51
CA SER A 349 -11.14 -11.32 -8.11
C SER A 349 -11.35 -11.36 -9.62
N LYS A 350 -10.32 -11.74 -10.37
CA LYS A 350 -10.45 -11.92 -11.81
C LYS A 350 -11.54 -12.96 -12.10
N GLY A 351 -12.54 -12.56 -12.87
CA GLY A 351 -13.67 -13.43 -13.23
C GLY A 351 -14.91 -13.26 -12.35
N THR A 352 -14.86 -12.44 -11.29
CA THR A 352 -16.04 -12.15 -10.47
C THR A 352 -17.11 -11.46 -11.31
N LYS A 353 -18.31 -12.04 -11.39
CA LYS A 353 -19.46 -11.47 -12.08
C LYS A 353 -19.80 -10.07 -11.53
N LEU A 354 -20.04 -9.13 -12.44
CA LEU A 354 -20.62 -7.84 -12.10
C LEU A 354 -22.00 -8.01 -11.47
N GLN A 355 -22.13 -7.56 -10.21
CA GLN A 355 -23.33 -7.73 -9.41
C GLN A 355 -24.45 -6.80 -9.88
N GLU A 356 -25.66 -7.33 -10.00
CA GLU A 356 -26.85 -6.52 -10.27
C GLU A 356 -27.10 -5.54 -9.11
N GLY A 357 -27.44 -4.30 -9.44
CA GLY A 357 -27.66 -3.21 -8.47
C GLY A 357 -26.39 -2.55 -7.93
N ILE A 358 -25.22 -2.84 -8.51
CA ILE A 358 -23.94 -2.24 -8.11
C ILE A 358 -23.97 -0.71 -8.18
N GLY A 359 -24.82 -0.12 -9.05
CA GLY A 359 -24.99 1.32 -9.19
C GLY A 359 -25.53 2.02 -7.94
N SER A 360 -26.01 1.26 -6.95
CA SER A 360 -26.36 1.78 -5.61
C SER A 360 -25.15 2.17 -4.75
N LEU A 361 -23.94 1.75 -5.13
CA LEU A 361 -22.68 2.07 -4.44
C LEU A 361 -22.12 3.41 -4.92
N THR A 362 -22.85 4.50 -4.72
CA THR A 362 -22.54 5.82 -5.30
C THR A 362 -21.26 6.46 -4.77
N CYS A 363 -20.71 5.98 -3.65
CA CYS A 363 -19.40 6.42 -3.13
C CYS A 363 -18.20 5.65 -3.73
N LEU A 364 -18.44 4.68 -4.62
CA LEU A 364 -17.40 3.82 -5.15
C LEU A 364 -16.44 4.61 -6.05
N GLN A 365 -15.15 4.57 -5.68
CA GLN A 365 -14.06 5.25 -6.38
C GLN A 365 -13.16 4.25 -7.13
N LYS A 366 -13.15 2.99 -6.70
CA LYS A 366 -12.38 1.94 -7.35
C LYS A 366 -13.20 0.67 -7.47
N LEU A 367 -13.43 0.25 -8.71
CA LEU A 367 -14.01 -1.04 -9.07
C LEU A 367 -13.02 -1.73 -10.00
N TYR A 368 -12.53 -2.90 -9.63
CA TYR A 368 -11.44 -3.53 -10.37
C TYR A 368 -11.65 -5.03 -10.51
N ASP A 369 -11.22 -5.59 -11.66
CA ASP A 369 -11.28 -7.01 -12.04
C ASP A 369 -12.70 -7.61 -12.16
N VAL A 370 -13.73 -6.81 -12.45
CA VAL A 370 -15.11 -7.33 -12.63
C VAL A 370 -15.35 -7.87 -14.04
N ASN A 371 -16.05 -9.00 -14.12
CA ASN A 371 -16.40 -9.68 -15.35
C ASN A 371 -17.80 -9.26 -15.82
N TYR A 372 -17.88 -8.73 -17.04
CA TYR A 372 -19.13 -8.30 -17.67
C TYR A 372 -19.94 -9.50 -18.19
N HIS A 373 -19.37 -10.33 -19.08
CA HIS A 373 -20.04 -11.55 -19.58
C HIS A 373 -19.71 -12.78 -18.73
N TYR A 374 -20.53 -13.09 -17.72
CA TYR A 374 -20.36 -14.30 -16.89
C TYR A 374 -21.07 -15.56 -17.43
N LYS A 375 -21.98 -15.43 -18.41
CA LYS A 375 -22.68 -16.57 -19.03
C LYS A 375 -22.43 -16.66 -20.53
N ILE A 376 -21.98 -17.82 -20.98
CA ILE A 376 -22.13 -18.28 -22.36
C ILE A 376 -23.62 -18.66 -22.52
N GLY A 377 -24.39 -17.87 -23.28
CA GLY A 377 -25.72 -18.29 -23.75
C GLY A 377 -26.96 -17.64 -23.12
N SER A 378 -26.89 -16.46 -22.49
CA SER A 378 -28.09 -15.69 -22.13
C SER A 378 -28.23 -14.49 -23.06
N GLY A 379 -29.38 -14.38 -23.75
CA GLY A 379 -29.68 -13.38 -24.77
C GLY A 379 -29.55 -11.94 -24.26
N GLY A 380 -29.36 -11.01 -25.21
CA GLY A 380 -28.81 -9.67 -25.05
C GLY A 380 -29.53 -8.66 -24.14
N GLY A 381 -30.48 -9.04 -23.29
CA GLY A 381 -31.17 -8.09 -22.38
C GLY A 381 -30.44 -7.81 -21.05
N ALA A 382 -29.72 -8.79 -20.48
CA ALA A 382 -29.11 -8.64 -19.15
C ALA A 382 -27.80 -7.84 -19.15
N ALA A 383 -27.13 -7.74 -20.30
CA ALA A 383 -25.90 -6.97 -20.45
C ALA A 383 -26.19 -5.46 -20.33
N ASP A 384 -27.24 -4.99 -21.01
CA ASP A 384 -27.64 -3.57 -21.00
C ASP A 384 -27.98 -3.06 -19.59
N GLU A 385 -28.66 -3.86 -18.77
CA GLU A 385 -28.97 -3.52 -17.38
C GLU A 385 -27.71 -3.37 -16.51
N GLN A 386 -26.71 -4.23 -16.68
CA GLN A 386 -25.45 -4.15 -15.94
C GLN A 386 -24.64 -2.90 -16.31
N MET A 387 -24.67 -2.52 -17.59
CA MET A 387 -24.03 -1.30 -18.10
C MET A 387 -24.72 -0.05 -17.54
N LEU A 388 -26.05 -0.04 -17.48
CA LEU A 388 -26.83 1.02 -16.83
C LEU A 388 -26.49 1.17 -15.35
N GLU A 389 -26.23 0.08 -14.64
CA GLU A 389 -25.76 0.15 -13.25
C GLU A 389 -24.35 0.73 -13.13
N LEU A 390 -23.41 0.33 -14.01
CA LEU A 390 -22.06 0.93 -14.06
C LEU A 390 -22.11 2.43 -14.33
N ARG A 391 -22.99 2.88 -15.23
CA ARG A 391 -23.17 4.29 -15.57
C ARG A 391 -23.51 5.17 -14.37
N LYS A 392 -24.18 4.62 -13.35
CA LYS A 392 -24.54 5.35 -12.12
C LYS A 392 -23.31 5.67 -11.24
N LEU A 393 -22.19 4.96 -11.43
CA LEU A 393 -20.98 5.06 -10.61
C LEU A 393 -20.08 6.23 -11.05
N THR A 394 -20.62 7.44 -11.03
CA THR A 394 -19.95 8.66 -11.53
C THR A 394 -18.75 9.11 -10.69
N GLN A 395 -18.56 8.54 -9.50
CA GLN A 395 -17.43 8.83 -8.60
C GLN A 395 -16.21 7.93 -8.84
N LEU A 396 -16.28 7.00 -9.80
CA LEU A 396 -15.17 6.11 -10.13
C LEU A 396 -13.96 6.89 -10.64
N ARG A 397 -12.81 6.56 -10.04
CA ARG A 397 -11.47 7.01 -10.43
C ARG A 397 -10.70 5.89 -11.10
N LYS A 398 -10.97 4.63 -10.72
CA LYS A 398 -10.31 3.46 -11.30
C LYS A 398 -11.34 2.39 -11.64
N LEU A 399 -11.41 2.03 -12.91
CA LEU A 399 -12.31 1.01 -13.44
C LEU A 399 -11.51 -0.10 -14.11
N GLY A 400 -11.72 -1.34 -13.69
CA GLY A 400 -11.18 -2.53 -14.34
C GLY A 400 -12.30 -3.49 -14.73
N VAL A 401 -12.56 -3.64 -16.03
CA VAL A 401 -13.60 -4.51 -16.58
C VAL A 401 -12.98 -5.54 -17.51
N CYS A 402 -13.41 -6.79 -17.35
CA CYS A 402 -12.89 -7.93 -18.07
C CYS A 402 -13.98 -8.69 -18.82
N ASN A 403 -13.54 -9.45 -19.83
CA ASN A 403 -14.38 -10.31 -20.67
C ASN A 403 -15.44 -9.55 -21.47
N LEU A 404 -15.04 -8.41 -22.03
CA LEU A 404 -15.87 -7.61 -22.93
C LEU A 404 -15.83 -8.18 -24.36
N LYS A 405 -16.95 -8.09 -25.07
CA LYS A 405 -17.08 -8.44 -26.49
C LYS A 405 -17.00 -7.19 -27.35
N ARG A 406 -16.80 -7.38 -28.65
CA ARG A 406 -16.73 -6.26 -29.62
C ARG A 406 -17.95 -5.33 -29.57
N GLY A 407 -19.15 -5.89 -29.41
CA GLY A 407 -20.39 -5.12 -29.35
C GLY A 407 -20.58 -4.28 -28.08
N ASP A 408 -19.76 -4.47 -27.05
CA ASP A 408 -19.91 -3.75 -25.77
C ASP A 408 -19.19 -2.40 -25.75
N GLY A 409 -18.36 -2.11 -26.77
CA GLY A 409 -17.49 -0.94 -26.82
C GLY A 409 -18.25 0.39 -26.71
N GLU A 410 -19.28 0.59 -27.54
CA GLU A 410 -20.08 1.82 -27.55
C GLU A 410 -20.75 2.08 -26.20
N SER A 411 -21.46 1.08 -25.65
CA SER A 411 -22.13 1.19 -24.35
C SER A 411 -21.13 1.42 -23.20
N LEU A 412 -19.92 0.84 -23.29
CA LEU A 412 -18.86 1.08 -22.31
C LEU A 412 -18.34 2.51 -22.40
N CYS A 413 -18.15 3.04 -23.62
CA CYS A 413 -17.76 4.43 -23.84
C CYS A 413 -18.81 5.39 -23.28
N GLU A 414 -20.11 5.15 -23.51
CA GLU A 414 -21.19 5.95 -22.92
C GLU A 414 -21.13 5.97 -21.38
N CYS A 415 -20.88 4.82 -20.75
CA CYS A 415 -20.69 4.74 -19.31
C CYS A 415 -19.50 5.55 -18.83
N ILE A 416 -18.35 5.39 -19.48
CA ILE A 416 -17.10 6.06 -19.10
C ILE A 416 -17.23 7.58 -19.27
N ASN A 417 -17.94 8.05 -20.30
CA ASN A 417 -18.17 9.48 -20.54
C ASN A 417 -18.91 10.18 -19.37
N GLU A 418 -19.67 9.45 -18.55
CA GLU A 418 -20.31 9.99 -17.33
C GLU A 418 -19.36 10.01 -16.11
N MET A 419 -18.23 9.30 -16.17
CA MET A 419 -17.25 9.18 -15.08
C MET A 419 -16.21 10.30 -15.13
N LYS A 420 -16.60 11.50 -14.69
CA LYS A 420 -15.78 12.72 -14.75
C LYS A 420 -14.48 12.69 -13.95
N HIS A 421 -14.32 11.71 -13.07
CA HIS A 421 -13.15 11.57 -12.19
C HIS A 421 -12.25 10.38 -12.57
N LEU A 422 -12.51 9.71 -13.70
CA LEU A 422 -11.77 8.52 -14.09
C LEU A 422 -10.31 8.84 -14.42
N GLU A 423 -9.40 8.28 -13.65
CA GLU A 423 -7.94 8.42 -13.79
C GLU A 423 -7.31 7.18 -14.42
N SER A 424 -7.89 6.00 -14.18
CA SER A 424 -7.33 4.72 -14.59
C SER A 424 -8.40 3.78 -15.14
N LEU A 425 -8.18 3.28 -16.36
CA LEU A 425 -9.05 2.30 -17.00
C LEU A 425 -8.25 1.05 -17.37
N MET A 426 -8.73 -0.13 -16.95
CA MET A 426 -8.25 -1.43 -17.41
C MET A 426 -9.38 -2.15 -18.14
N VAL A 427 -9.16 -2.49 -19.40
CA VAL A 427 -10.14 -3.22 -20.22
C VAL A 427 -9.50 -4.47 -20.79
N THR A 428 -10.17 -5.61 -20.62
CA THR A 428 -9.75 -6.88 -21.22
C THR A 428 -10.88 -7.51 -22.01
N ALA A 429 -10.61 -7.88 -23.26
CA ALA A 429 -11.55 -8.56 -24.14
C ALA A 429 -11.67 -10.05 -23.81
N ASP A 430 -12.73 -10.71 -24.28
CA ASP A 430 -12.87 -12.16 -24.21
C ASP A 430 -11.79 -12.85 -25.06
N TYR A 431 -10.82 -13.45 -24.36
CA TYR A 431 -9.67 -14.13 -24.95
C TYR A 431 -10.05 -15.48 -25.58
N LEU A 432 -11.21 -16.06 -25.25
CA LEU A 432 -11.64 -17.34 -25.81
C LEU A 432 -12.10 -17.21 -27.26
N VAL A 433 -12.56 -16.02 -27.65
CA VAL A 433 -13.14 -15.76 -28.98
C VAL A 433 -12.18 -14.94 -29.85
N GLY A 434 -11.05 -14.47 -29.31
CA GLY A 434 -10.14 -13.57 -30.03
C GLY A 434 -10.77 -12.21 -30.32
N ASP A 435 -11.70 -11.78 -29.46
CA ASP A 435 -12.42 -10.53 -29.59
C ASP A 435 -11.52 -9.33 -29.22
N TYR A 436 -11.91 -8.15 -29.69
CA TYR A 436 -11.33 -6.87 -29.30
C TYR A 436 -12.44 -5.91 -28.91
N VAL A 437 -12.12 -4.92 -28.07
CA VAL A 437 -13.07 -3.88 -27.66
C VAL A 437 -12.73 -2.60 -28.40
N ASP A 438 -13.71 -2.03 -29.10
CA ASP A 438 -13.59 -0.73 -29.76
C ASP A 438 -13.88 0.38 -28.75
N LEU A 439 -12.95 1.33 -28.62
CA LEU A 439 -13.03 2.46 -27.68
C LEU A 439 -12.94 3.82 -28.41
N GLU A 440 -13.13 3.85 -29.73
CA GLU A 440 -13.03 5.08 -30.55
C GLU A 440 -14.05 6.16 -30.16
N SER A 441 -15.15 5.77 -29.52
CA SER A 441 -16.23 6.69 -29.08
C SER A 441 -15.98 7.35 -27.72
N LEU A 442 -14.79 7.17 -27.12
CA LEU A 442 -14.40 7.88 -25.89
C LEU A 442 -14.20 9.37 -26.17
N SER A 443 -14.98 10.21 -25.50
CA SER A 443 -14.88 11.67 -25.68
C SER A 443 -13.61 12.25 -25.06
N SER A 444 -13.17 11.68 -23.93
CA SER A 444 -12.03 12.11 -23.15
C SER A 444 -11.37 10.87 -22.53
N PRO A 445 -10.25 10.36 -23.06
CA PRO A 445 -9.61 9.20 -22.46
C PRO A 445 -8.99 9.54 -21.08
N PRO A 446 -8.99 8.60 -20.13
CA PRO A 446 -8.40 8.82 -18.81
C PRO A 446 -6.88 8.96 -18.89
N GLU A 447 -6.29 9.64 -17.89
CA GLU A 447 -4.84 9.92 -17.82
C GLU A 447 -3.98 8.66 -17.97
N PHE A 448 -4.44 7.53 -17.41
CA PHE A 448 -3.83 6.22 -17.59
C PHE A 448 -4.86 5.22 -18.11
N ALA A 449 -4.58 4.56 -19.23
CA ALA A 449 -5.31 3.34 -19.57
C ALA A 449 -4.36 2.17 -19.82
N GLU A 450 -4.74 1.05 -19.25
CA GLU A 450 -4.09 -0.23 -19.49
C GLU A 450 -5.01 -1.03 -20.42
N ALA A 451 -4.59 -1.19 -21.68
CA ALA A 451 -5.18 -2.15 -22.58
C ALA A 451 -4.38 -3.44 -22.49
N VAL A 452 -5.04 -4.53 -22.07
CA VAL A 452 -4.38 -5.85 -22.05
C VAL A 452 -4.70 -6.56 -23.36
N PHE A 453 -3.68 -6.70 -24.22
CA PHE A 453 -3.74 -7.55 -25.41
C PHE A 453 -3.18 -8.94 -25.05
N GLY A 454 -4.05 -9.91 -24.82
CA GLY A 454 -3.65 -11.29 -24.43
C GLY A 454 -3.21 -11.41 -22.97
N TRP A 455 -2.03 -11.97 -22.70
CA TRP A 455 -1.46 -12.11 -21.33
C TRP A 455 -0.53 -10.95 -20.93
N THR A 456 -0.30 -9.98 -21.82
CA THR A 456 0.63 -8.88 -21.62
C THR A 456 -0.14 -7.62 -21.26
N ILE A 457 0.12 -7.09 -20.05
CA ILE A 457 -0.38 -5.79 -19.61
C ILE A 457 0.53 -4.73 -20.25
N ILE A 458 -0.05 -3.82 -21.03
CA ILE A 458 0.64 -2.63 -21.53
C ILE A 458 0.00 -1.41 -20.84
N GLU A 459 0.78 -0.73 -20.00
CA GLU A 459 0.44 0.64 -19.55
C GLU A 459 0.52 1.55 -20.79
N VAL A 460 -0.63 2.00 -21.31
CA VAL A 460 -0.70 2.97 -22.39
C VAL A 460 -1.01 4.33 -21.76
N ALA A 461 0.01 5.17 -21.63
CA ALA A 461 -0.25 6.59 -21.44
C ALA A 461 -0.98 7.09 -22.70
N TRP A 462 -2.19 7.65 -22.57
CA TRP A 462 -2.89 8.23 -23.70
C TRP A 462 -2.12 9.45 -24.18
N MET A 463 -1.34 9.28 -25.24
CA MET A 463 -0.66 10.40 -25.92
C MET A 463 -1.53 10.90 -27.07
N ASP A 464 -1.64 12.22 -27.14
CA ASP A 464 -2.44 12.98 -28.09
C ASP A 464 -2.19 12.56 -29.56
N HIS A 465 -3.26 12.58 -30.37
CA HIS A 465 -3.36 11.93 -31.70
C HIS A 465 -2.30 12.32 -32.74
N LYS A 466 -1.49 13.36 -32.48
CA LYS A 466 -0.46 13.85 -33.40
C LYS A 466 0.84 13.04 -33.38
N THR A 467 1.14 12.28 -32.33
CA THR A 467 2.38 11.47 -32.26
C THR A 467 2.23 10.05 -32.79
N MET A 468 1.01 9.49 -32.86
CA MET A 468 0.76 8.13 -33.37
C MET A 468 1.19 7.91 -34.83
N LYS A 469 1.13 8.95 -35.68
CA LYS A 469 1.60 8.86 -37.08
C LYS A 469 3.12 8.70 -37.22
N SER A 470 3.90 8.84 -36.15
CA SER A 470 5.36 8.64 -36.17
C SER A 470 5.80 7.25 -35.70
N SER A 471 4.94 6.49 -35.01
CA SER A 471 5.25 5.18 -34.45
C SER A 471 4.82 3.99 -35.31
N GLU A 472 3.91 4.18 -36.28
CA GLU A 472 3.48 3.12 -37.21
C GLU A 472 4.62 2.55 -38.08
N THR A 473 5.75 3.25 -38.19
CA THR A 473 6.95 2.78 -38.91
C THR A 473 7.92 1.90 -38.10
N ARG A 474 7.65 1.55 -36.83
CA ARG A 474 8.58 0.73 -36.02
C ARG A 474 8.10 -0.67 -35.60
N ASN A 475 6.84 -1.03 -35.83
CA ASN A 475 6.29 -2.32 -35.37
C ASN A 475 6.26 -3.45 -36.40
N SER A 476 6.87 -3.29 -37.59
CA SER A 476 6.95 -4.36 -38.60
C SER A 476 8.11 -5.34 -38.40
N ALA A 477 8.75 -5.39 -37.23
CA ALA A 477 10.00 -6.12 -37.04
C ALA A 477 10.05 -7.05 -35.80
N PHE A 478 8.95 -7.65 -35.36
CA PHE A 478 9.02 -8.75 -34.37
C PHE A 478 7.89 -9.77 -34.54
N VAL A 479 7.77 -10.34 -35.74
CA VAL A 479 7.12 -11.64 -35.95
C VAL A 479 7.95 -12.45 -36.96
N SER A 480 9.10 -12.97 -36.50
CA SER A 480 9.71 -14.20 -37.03
C SER A 480 10.94 -14.54 -36.17
N GLY A 481 10.92 -15.66 -35.44
CA GLY A 481 12.15 -16.16 -34.81
C GLY A 481 11.99 -17.09 -33.62
N ARG A 482 11.57 -18.33 -33.92
CA ARG A 482 11.66 -19.58 -33.12
C ARG A 482 10.68 -19.79 -31.98
#